data_AF-A0A1S3QQW7-F1
#
_entry.id   AF-A0A1S3QQW7-F1
#
_cell.length_a   1.000
_cell.length_b   1.000
_cell.length_c   1.000
_cell.angle_alpha   90.00
_cell.angle_beta   90.00
_cell.angle_gamma   90.00
#
_symmetry.space_group_name_H-M   'P 1'
#
loop_
_entity.id
_entity.type
_entity.pdbx_description
1 polymer ?
#
loop_
_entity_poly.entity_id
_entity_poly.type
_entity_poly.pdbx_seq_one_letter_code
_entity_poly.pdbx_strand_id
1 'polypeptide(L)'
;MFSLLALPEKTWRGQRDLIWGKDPDLSHGHGRARRSTWTIHTPPTSASSKSSEHRQMTRLAPLNPQCLPALASTSISKLSFTILEGHINPMAPDFCRFKQHYCLCWGLLVEVLLGLESLLRQYAVPMARVNGESLVQLAQSGDLDWAVGRGGVSSLERLLSAMENREEVWDLVYRPGQRYRGEGGAEAAAVRIQSCWRRHRARNAYLRHRHRKWAAGTIAISWLMHAQLGRVRKRLQESRRTHLDNYRIRGQYLSANWKHIQASRRTIIHIPSL
;
A
#
# COMPACT_ATOMS: atom_id res chain seq x y z
N MET A 1 45.88 34.50 30.56
CA MET A 1 45.16 34.75 29.29
C MET A 1 43.97 33.82 29.24
N PHE A 2 42.80 34.33 29.60
CA PHE A 2 41.53 33.60 29.58
C PHE A 2 40.96 33.60 28.15
N SER A 3 40.43 32.46 27.70
CA SER A 3 39.40 32.44 26.65
C SER A 3 38.21 31.67 27.16
N LEU A 4 37.21 32.44 27.59
CA LEU A 4 35.82 32.02 27.70
C LEU A 4 35.34 31.63 26.29
N LEU A 5 34.87 30.41 26.10
CA LEU A 5 33.94 30.11 25.01
C LEU A 5 32.60 29.69 25.62
N ALA A 6 31.62 30.51 25.32
CA ALA A 6 30.25 30.46 25.78
C ALA A 6 29.55 29.17 25.37
N LEU A 7 28.79 28.59 26.31
CA LEU A 7 27.73 27.65 25.98
C LEU A 7 26.55 28.42 25.37
N PRO A 8 25.93 27.96 24.27
CA PRO A 8 24.65 28.49 23.86
C PRO A 8 23.55 27.92 24.76
N GLU A 9 22.93 28.78 25.55
CA GLU A 9 21.57 28.56 26.06
C GLU A 9 20.63 28.42 24.86
N LYS A 10 20.07 27.21 24.67
CA LYS A 10 18.87 27.02 23.86
C LYS A 10 17.77 26.49 24.77
N THR A 11 16.86 27.40 25.03
CA THR A 11 15.54 27.23 25.62
C THR A 11 14.75 26.18 24.84
N TRP A 12 14.54 25.00 25.44
CA TRP A 12 13.52 24.07 24.98
C TRP A 12 12.21 24.39 25.70
N ARG A 13 11.45 25.33 25.11
CA ARG A 13 10.03 25.52 25.43
C ARG A 13 9.25 25.53 24.12
N GLY A 14 8.38 24.55 23.96
CA GLY A 14 7.24 24.60 23.05
C GLY A 14 7.38 23.88 21.70
N GLN A 15 7.09 22.59 21.66
CA GLN A 15 6.29 22.04 20.56
C GLN A 15 5.46 20.82 21.01
N ARG A 16 4.25 21.15 21.45
CA ARG A 16 2.97 20.44 21.26
C ARG A 16 3.00 18.93 21.07
N ASP A 17 2.49 18.24 22.09
CA ASP A 17 1.49 17.17 22.01
C ASP A 17 1.21 16.61 20.60
N LEU A 18 1.87 15.50 20.27
CA LEU A 18 1.25 14.46 19.46
C LEU A 18 0.96 13.28 20.39
N ILE A 19 -0.24 13.32 20.94
CA ILE A 19 -0.92 12.19 21.54
C ILE A 19 -1.00 11.09 20.46
N TRP A 20 -0.14 10.08 20.56
CA TRP A 20 -0.34 8.84 19.83
C TRP A 20 -1.22 7.93 20.67
N GLY A 21 -2.30 7.48 20.02
CA GLY A 21 -3.41 6.73 20.58
C GLY A 21 -2.98 5.61 21.52
N LYS A 22 -3.76 5.53 22.59
CA LYS A 22 -3.83 4.45 23.54
C LYS A 22 -4.47 3.25 22.81
N ASP A 23 -3.65 2.32 22.34
CA ASP A 23 -4.13 0.97 22.03
C ASP A 23 -4.30 0.22 23.36
N PRO A 24 -5.49 -0.33 23.68
CA PRO A 24 -5.65 -1.22 24.81
C PRO A 24 -5.17 -2.64 24.43
N ASP A 25 -4.88 -3.41 25.47
CA ASP A 25 -4.69 -4.87 25.50
C ASP A 25 -3.30 -5.44 25.20
N LEU A 26 -2.46 -5.36 26.23
CA LEU A 26 -1.47 -6.39 26.55
C LEU A 26 -1.85 -7.04 27.89
N SER A 27 -2.65 -8.10 27.84
CA SER A 27 -2.77 -9.07 28.94
C SER A 27 -1.73 -10.17 28.72
N HIS A 28 -0.87 -10.38 29.72
CA HIS A 28 0.08 -11.48 29.73
C HIS A 28 -0.61 -12.84 29.88
N GLY A 29 -0.33 -13.73 28.94
CA GLY A 29 0.11 -15.11 29.18
C GLY A 29 -0.88 -16.12 29.74
N HIS A 30 -1.27 -17.09 28.91
CA HIS A 30 -1.01 -18.52 29.18
C HIS A 30 -1.02 -19.33 27.89
N GLY A 31 -0.06 -20.25 27.81
CA GLY A 31 0.22 -21.04 26.62
C GLY A 31 -0.91 -22.00 26.24
N ARG A 32 -1.12 -22.13 24.93
CA ARG A 32 -1.47 -23.41 24.31
C ARG A 32 -1.03 -23.40 22.86
N ALA A 33 -0.17 -24.35 22.52
CA ALA A 33 0.13 -24.68 21.14
C ALA A 33 -1.18 -25.05 20.43
N ARG A 34 -1.50 -24.35 19.35
CA ARG A 34 -2.49 -24.81 18.38
C ARG A 34 -1.97 -24.59 16.98
N ARG A 35 -1.48 -25.69 16.40
CA ARG A 35 -1.43 -25.90 14.96
C ARG A 35 -2.84 -25.71 14.40
N SER A 36 -2.98 -24.93 13.34
CA SER A 36 -4.19 -24.88 12.53
C SER A 36 -3.76 -24.89 11.07
N THR A 37 -3.99 -26.05 10.47
CA THR A 37 -3.75 -26.43 9.09
C THR A 37 -4.66 -25.64 8.15
N TRP A 38 -4.08 -25.06 7.10
CA TRP A 38 -4.83 -24.54 5.97
C TRP A 38 -5.47 -25.72 5.22
N THR A 39 -6.78 -25.91 5.35
CA THR A 39 -7.53 -26.87 4.54
C THR A 39 -7.96 -26.19 3.24
N ILE A 40 -7.33 -26.59 2.14
CA ILE A 40 -7.74 -26.23 0.78
C ILE A 40 -8.96 -27.11 0.44
N HIS A 41 -10.13 -26.49 0.27
CA HIS A 41 -11.30 -27.19 -0.26
C HIS A 41 -11.26 -27.15 -1.79
N THR A 42 -10.88 -28.28 -2.39
CA THR A 42 -11.13 -28.61 -3.80
C THR A 42 -12.51 -29.27 -3.93
N PRO A 43 -13.39 -28.87 -4.87
CA PRO A 43 -14.54 -29.67 -5.24
C PRO A 43 -14.14 -30.83 -6.17
N PRO A 44 -14.71 -32.03 -6.03
CA PRO A 44 -14.41 -33.16 -6.92
C PRO A 44 -15.19 -33.10 -8.24
N THR A 45 -14.59 -33.73 -9.26
CA THR A 45 -15.06 -33.89 -10.63
C THR A 45 -15.97 -35.11 -10.78
N SER A 46 -16.99 -34.97 -11.64
CA SER A 46 -17.67 -35.98 -12.48
C SER A 46 -18.38 -37.19 -11.84
N ALA A 47 -19.67 -37.33 -12.17
CA ALA A 47 -20.28 -38.64 -12.43
C ALA A 47 -21.21 -38.56 -13.64
N SER A 48 -20.84 -39.33 -14.65
CA SER A 48 -21.61 -39.69 -15.84
C SER A 48 -22.74 -40.63 -15.45
N SER A 49 -23.93 -40.47 -16.03
CA SER A 49 -24.85 -41.58 -16.23
C SER A 49 -25.68 -41.39 -17.49
N LYS A 50 -25.46 -42.36 -18.38
CA LYS A 50 -26.21 -42.64 -19.60
C LYS A 50 -27.59 -43.16 -19.22
N SER A 51 -28.62 -42.78 -19.98
CA SER A 51 -29.74 -43.67 -20.28
C SER A 51 -30.30 -43.29 -21.65
N SER A 52 -30.63 -44.32 -22.40
CA SER A 52 -30.98 -44.35 -23.82
C SER A 52 -32.37 -44.96 -23.94
N GLU A 53 -33.32 -44.26 -24.56
CA GLU A 53 -34.52 -44.82 -25.20
C GLU A 53 -34.75 -43.98 -26.47
N HIS A 54 -34.41 -44.42 -27.68
CA HIS A 54 -35.00 -45.41 -28.58
C HIS A 54 -36.44 -45.12 -29.07
N ARG A 55 -36.57 -45.09 -30.40
CA ARG A 55 -37.78 -45.03 -31.29
C ARG A 55 -38.44 -43.65 -31.44
N GLN A 56 -38.70 -43.11 -32.64
CA GLN A 56 -38.98 -43.70 -33.96
C GLN A 56 -38.62 -42.72 -35.09
N MET A 57 -38.39 -43.29 -36.27
CA MET A 57 -38.01 -42.64 -37.52
C MET A 57 -39.18 -42.81 -38.49
N THR A 58 -39.72 -41.71 -39.04
CA THR A 58 -40.65 -41.74 -40.17
C THR A 58 -40.29 -40.66 -41.19
N ARG A 59 -40.20 -41.08 -42.45
CA ARG A 59 -39.71 -40.41 -43.66
C ARG A 59 -40.61 -39.24 -44.15
N LEU A 60 -39.94 -38.20 -44.70
CA LEU A 60 -40.14 -37.42 -45.95
C LEU A 60 -41.48 -37.61 -46.72
N ALA A 61 -42.17 -36.63 -47.34
CA ALA A 61 -41.99 -35.21 -47.69
C ALA A 61 -43.35 -34.69 -48.30
N PRO A 62 -43.41 -33.69 -49.21
CA PRO A 62 -43.55 -32.24 -49.03
C PRO A 62 -44.89 -31.67 -49.58
N LEU A 63 -45.16 -30.36 -49.36
CA LEU A 63 -46.11 -29.40 -50.01
C LEU A 63 -46.44 -28.35 -48.92
N ASN A 64 -46.50 -27.02 -49.05
CA ASN A 64 -46.43 -26.00 -50.11
C ASN A 64 -46.27 -24.65 -49.34
N PRO A 65 -45.75 -23.54 -49.93
CA PRO A 65 -45.40 -22.33 -49.19
C PRO A 65 -46.56 -21.34 -49.11
N GLN A 66 -46.88 -20.86 -47.92
CA GLN A 66 -47.81 -19.75 -47.71
C GLN A 66 -47.22 -18.79 -46.66
N CYS A 67 -46.77 -17.65 -47.19
CA CYS A 67 -46.64 -16.31 -46.61
C CYS A 67 -46.84 -16.12 -45.09
N LEU A 68 -45.79 -15.62 -44.43
CA LEU A 68 -45.86 -14.69 -43.30
C LEU A 68 -44.54 -13.91 -43.21
N PRO A 69 -44.53 -12.59 -43.46
CA PRO A 69 -43.38 -11.76 -43.18
C PRO A 69 -43.46 -11.31 -41.72
N ALA A 70 -43.05 -12.17 -40.79
CA ALA A 70 -42.66 -11.73 -39.46
C ALA A 70 -41.16 -11.42 -39.47
N LEU A 71 -40.77 -10.38 -40.23
CA LEU A 71 -39.57 -9.64 -39.91
C LEU A 71 -39.81 -9.06 -38.53
N ALA A 72 -39.37 -9.77 -37.50
CA ALA A 72 -39.14 -9.18 -36.21
C ALA A 72 -38.26 -7.96 -36.47
N SER A 73 -38.85 -6.77 -36.31
CA SER A 73 -38.14 -5.51 -36.26
C SER A 73 -37.15 -5.58 -35.11
N THR A 74 -35.95 -6.08 -35.38
CA THR A 74 -34.77 -5.81 -34.57
C THR A 74 -34.42 -4.34 -34.76
N SER A 75 -35.06 -3.48 -33.97
CA SER A 75 -34.54 -2.18 -33.65
C SER A 75 -33.31 -2.37 -32.76
N ILE A 76 -32.16 -2.70 -33.36
CA ILE A 76 -30.87 -2.82 -32.67
C ILE A 76 -29.93 -1.83 -33.36
N SER A 77 -29.70 -0.69 -32.68
CA SER A 77 -28.54 0.21 -32.78
C SER A 77 -27.89 0.32 -34.16
N LYS A 78 -28.13 1.43 -34.87
CA LYS A 78 -27.85 1.58 -36.31
C LYS A 78 -26.42 1.26 -36.76
N LEU A 79 -25.41 1.25 -35.88
CA LEU A 79 -24.00 1.06 -36.22
C LEU A 79 -23.19 0.32 -35.13
N SER A 80 -23.80 -0.63 -34.40
CA SER A 80 -23.03 -1.45 -33.47
C SER A 80 -22.20 -2.52 -34.17
N PHE A 81 -21.11 -2.92 -33.53
CA PHE A 81 -20.22 -3.96 -34.02
C PHE A 81 -19.65 -4.80 -32.88
N THR A 82 -19.13 -5.97 -33.23
CA THR A 82 -18.64 -6.96 -32.26
C THR A 82 -17.11 -7.06 -32.29
N ILE A 83 -16.51 -7.18 -31.11
CA ILE A 83 -15.09 -7.48 -30.90
C ILE A 83 -15.01 -8.88 -30.31
N LEU A 84 -14.23 -9.76 -30.93
CA LEU A 84 -14.07 -11.15 -30.52
C LEU A 84 -12.64 -11.39 -30.05
N GLU A 85 -12.49 -12.02 -28.89
CA GLU A 85 -11.19 -12.32 -28.26
C GLU A 85 -10.29 -11.07 -28.09
N GLY A 86 -10.91 -9.90 -27.95
CA GLY A 86 -10.18 -8.63 -27.90
C GLY A 86 -9.58 -8.19 -29.23
N HIS A 87 -10.01 -8.75 -30.36
CA HIS A 87 -9.60 -8.36 -31.70
C HIS A 87 -10.76 -7.78 -32.51
N ILE A 88 -10.52 -6.65 -33.16
CA ILE A 88 -11.48 -6.06 -34.10
C ILE A 88 -11.23 -6.71 -35.46
N ASN A 89 -12.25 -7.34 -36.05
CA ASN A 89 -12.15 -7.90 -37.39
C ASN A 89 -12.42 -6.80 -38.45
N PRO A 90 -11.41 -6.34 -39.21
CA PRO A 90 -11.57 -5.27 -40.17
C PRO A 90 -12.45 -5.65 -41.37
N MET A 91 -12.70 -6.94 -41.59
CA MET A 91 -13.53 -7.46 -42.68
C MET A 91 -14.96 -7.75 -42.24
N ALA A 92 -15.29 -7.57 -40.95
CA ALA A 92 -16.62 -7.82 -40.45
C ALA A 92 -17.62 -6.80 -41.02
N PRO A 93 -18.81 -7.23 -41.49
CA PRO A 93 -19.74 -6.36 -42.21
C PRO A 93 -20.31 -5.24 -41.33
N ASP A 94 -20.50 -5.49 -40.04
CA ASP A 94 -20.91 -4.53 -39.02
C ASP A 94 -19.85 -3.44 -38.83
N PHE A 95 -18.58 -3.83 -38.66
CA PHE A 95 -17.46 -2.89 -38.53
C PHE A 95 -17.21 -2.09 -39.81
N CYS A 96 -17.34 -2.71 -40.99
CA CYS A 96 -17.25 -2.01 -42.27
C CYS A 96 -18.31 -0.91 -42.42
N ARG A 97 -19.57 -1.20 -42.04
CA ARG A 97 -20.65 -0.19 -42.05
C ARG A 97 -20.36 0.94 -41.07
N PHE A 98 -19.91 0.62 -39.86
CA PHE A 98 -19.51 1.60 -38.86
C PHE A 98 -18.39 2.52 -39.39
N LYS A 99 -17.33 1.94 -39.96
CA LYS A 99 -16.20 2.68 -40.52
C LYS A 99 -16.59 3.56 -41.71
N GLN A 100 -17.47 3.07 -42.59
CA GLN A 100 -17.97 3.85 -43.72
C GLN A 100 -18.83 5.03 -43.27
N HIS A 101 -19.66 4.84 -42.24
CA HIS A 101 -20.54 5.89 -41.72
C HIS A 101 -19.76 7.01 -41.03
N TYR A 102 -18.74 6.67 -40.24
CA TYR A 102 -17.92 7.64 -39.50
C TYR A 102 -16.58 7.95 -40.18
N CYS A 103 -16.51 7.86 -41.51
CA CYS A 103 -15.27 8.04 -42.26
C CYS A 103 -14.64 9.44 -42.08
N LEU A 104 -15.46 10.48 -41.91
CA LEU A 104 -15.01 11.86 -41.73
C LEU A 104 -14.36 12.13 -40.37
N CYS A 105 -14.72 11.37 -39.32
CA CYS A 105 -14.15 11.51 -37.98
C CYS A 105 -13.29 10.29 -37.58
N TRP A 106 -12.89 9.45 -38.55
CA TRP A 106 -12.17 8.20 -38.29
C TRP A 106 -10.89 8.40 -37.48
N GLY A 107 -10.15 9.49 -37.73
CA GLY A 107 -8.91 9.80 -37.00
C GLY A 107 -9.11 9.89 -35.48
N LEU A 108 -10.26 10.41 -35.01
CA LEU A 108 -10.57 10.48 -33.58
C LEU A 108 -10.89 9.09 -32.98
N LEU A 109 -11.46 8.21 -33.80
CA LEU A 109 -11.87 6.87 -33.39
C LEU A 109 -10.71 5.89 -33.30
N VAL A 110 -9.64 6.10 -34.09
CA VAL A 110 -8.48 5.20 -34.13
C VAL A 110 -7.89 4.99 -32.74
N GLU A 111 -7.65 6.06 -31.98
CA GLU A 111 -7.08 5.99 -30.63
C GLU A 111 -8.01 5.24 -29.66
N VAL A 112 -9.32 5.50 -29.73
CA VAL A 112 -10.31 4.84 -28.87
C VAL A 112 -10.43 3.35 -29.19
N LEU A 113 -10.42 2.98 -30.46
CA LEU A 113 -10.44 1.60 -30.91
C LEU A 113 -9.17 0.86 -30.46
N LEU A 114 -8.00 1.47 -30.60
CA LEU A 114 -6.72 0.92 -30.13
C LEU A 114 -6.72 0.65 -28.62
N GLY A 115 -7.19 1.61 -27.83
CA GLY A 115 -7.25 1.43 -26.39
C GLY A 115 -8.33 0.44 -25.94
N LEU A 116 -9.46 0.37 -26.65
CA LEU A 116 -10.48 -0.64 -26.42
C LEU A 116 -9.95 -2.05 -26.73
N GLU A 117 -9.27 -2.22 -27.85
CA GLU A 117 -8.64 -3.47 -28.25
C GLU A 117 -7.59 -3.90 -27.22
N SER A 118 -6.68 -2.99 -26.85
CA SER A 118 -5.67 -3.23 -25.81
C SER A 118 -6.28 -3.63 -24.47
N LEU A 119 -7.35 -2.94 -24.04
CA LEU A 119 -8.05 -3.29 -22.81
C LEU A 119 -8.62 -4.71 -22.87
N LEU A 120 -9.36 -5.03 -23.93
CA LEU A 120 -10.05 -6.31 -24.05
C LEU A 120 -9.07 -7.49 -24.14
N ARG A 121 -7.93 -7.30 -24.82
CA ARG A 121 -6.84 -8.29 -24.85
C ARG A 121 -6.19 -8.47 -23.49
N GLN A 122 -5.90 -7.38 -22.78
CA GLN A 122 -5.28 -7.43 -21.44
C GLN A 122 -6.12 -8.19 -20.41
N TYR A 123 -7.45 -8.17 -20.57
CA TYR A 123 -8.38 -8.88 -19.69
C TYR A 123 -8.96 -10.16 -20.31
N ALA A 124 -8.44 -10.64 -21.44
CA ALA A 124 -8.94 -11.85 -22.13
C ALA A 124 -10.47 -11.86 -22.28
N VAL A 125 -11.05 -10.76 -22.75
CA VAL A 125 -12.50 -10.65 -22.93
C VAL A 125 -12.91 -11.41 -24.19
N PRO A 126 -13.77 -12.44 -24.10
CA PRO A 126 -14.09 -13.30 -25.24
C PRO A 126 -14.97 -12.60 -26.28
N MET A 127 -15.88 -11.74 -25.84
CA MET A 127 -16.80 -11.01 -26.71
C MET A 127 -17.20 -9.68 -26.08
N ALA A 128 -17.13 -8.61 -26.85
CA ALA A 128 -17.67 -7.31 -26.49
C ALA A 128 -18.48 -6.73 -27.65
N ARG A 129 -19.65 -6.15 -27.34
CA ARG A 129 -20.51 -5.46 -28.28
C ARG A 129 -20.39 -3.97 -28.06
N VAL A 130 -20.02 -3.24 -29.11
CA VAL A 130 -19.75 -1.80 -29.03
C VAL A 130 -20.89 -1.03 -29.69
N ASN A 131 -21.42 -0.04 -28.98
CA ASN A 131 -22.36 0.92 -29.53
C ASN A 131 -21.59 2.02 -30.27
N GLY A 132 -21.74 2.08 -31.59
CA GLY A 132 -21.04 3.04 -32.44
C GLY A 132 -21.32 4.51 -32.08
N GLU A 133 -22.54 4.86 -31.69
CA GLU A 133 -22.90 6.23 -31.33
C GLU A 133 -22.21 6.65 -30.01
N SER A 134 -22.26 5.78 -29.01
CA SER A 134 -21.61 5.99 -27.71
C SER A 134 -20.09 6.07 -27.84
N LEU A 135 -19.49 5.25 -28.73
CA LEU A 135 -18.05 5.29 -29.00
C LEU A 135 -17.63 6.64 -29.63
N VAL A 136 -18.44 7.19 -30.54
CA VAL A 136 -18.17 8.49 -31.17
C VAL A 136 -18.30 9.63 -30.17
N GLN A 137 -19.34 9.61 -29.32
CA GLN A 137 -19.50 10.59 -28.24
C GLN A 137 -18.29 10.55 -27.29
N LEU A 138 -17.82 9.34 -26.96
CA LEU A 138 -16.63 9.15 -26.14
C LEU A 138 -15.38 9.75 -26.80
N ALA A 139 -15.17 9.48 -28.09
CA ALA A 139 -14.04 10.04 -28.83
C ALA A 139 -14.08 11.57 -28.93
N GLN A 140 -15.27 12.16 -29.10
CA GLN A 140 -15.46 13.62 -29.17
C GLN A 140 -15.25 14.32 -27.83
N SER A 141 -15.47 13.62 -26.72
CA SER A 141 -15.25 14.19 -25.37
C SER A 141 -13.77 14.53 -25.11
N GLY A 142 -12.83 13.93 -25.86
CA GLY A 142 -11.40 14.22 -25.78
C GLY A 142 -10.74 13.85 -24.43
N ASP A 143 -11.46 13.16 -23.56
CA ASP A 143 -11.11 13.00 -22.16
C ASP A 143 -10.32 11.71 -21.87
N LEU A 144 -10.03 10.87 -22.88
CA LEU A 144 -9.27 9.65 -22.64
C LEU A 144 -7.79 9.94 -22.39
N ASP A 145 -7.47 10.09 -21.10
CA ASP A 145 -6.09 10.01 -20.62
C ASP A 145 -5.60 8.57 -20.74
N TRP A 146 -4.89 8.33 -21.85
CA TRP A 146 -4.23 7.07 -22.17
C TRP A 146 -2.91 6.89 -21.45
N ALA A 147 -2.52 7.81 -20.55
CA ALA A 147 -1.23 7.78 -19.88
C ALA A 147 -0.89 6.38 -19.36
N VAL A 148 0.09 5.84 -20.05
CA VAL A 148 0.48 4.45 -20.16
C VAL A 148 0.74 3.83 -18.78
N GLY A 149 0.06 2.73 -18.49
CA GLY A 149 0.43 1.79 -17.42
C GLY A 149 -0.34 1.90 -16.10
N ARG A 150 -1.22 2.90 -15.94
CA ARG A 150 -2.19 2.97 -14.83
C ARG A 150 -3.45 3.71 -15.26
N GLY A 151 -4.14 3.21 -16.30
CA GLY A 151 -5.49 3.67 -16.59
C GLY A 151 -6.30 3.62 -15.30
N GLY A 152 -6.64 4.80 -14.76
CA GLY A 152 -7.41 4.89 -13.53
C GLY A 152 -8.75 4.18 -13.74
N VAL A 153 -9.40 3.82 -12.63
CA VAL A 153 -10.77 3.27 -12.65
C VAL A 153 -11.71 4.10 -13.56
N SER A 154 -11.49 5.42 -13.62
CA SER A 154 -12.18 6.35 -14.52
C SER A 154 -11.95 6.12 -16.03
N SER A 155 -10.73 5.80 -16.49
CA SER A 155 -10.49 5.52 -17.93
C SER A 155 -11.11 4.19 -18.36
N LEU A 156 -11.12 3.20 -17.46
CA LEU A 156 -11.81 1.93 -17.69
C LEU A 156 -13.33 2.12 -17.78
N GLU A 157 -13.94 2.79 -16.80
CA GLU A 157 -15.37 3.07 -16.76
C GLU A 157 -15.86 3.80 -18.01
N ARG A 158 -15.06 4.74 -18.51
CA ARG A 158 -15.34 5.49 -19.73
C ARG A 158 -15.27 4.64 -20.99
N LEU A 159 -14.33 3.68 -21.09
CA LEU A 159 -14.33 2.75 -22.21
C LEU A 159 -15.50 1.77 -22.18
N LEU A 160 -15.87 1.31 -20.98
CA LEU A 160 -17.00 0.40 -20.80
C LEU A 160 -18.35 1.08 -21.04
N SER A 161 -18.44 2.42 -21.01
CA SER A 161 -19.68 3.14 -21.34
C SER A 161 -20.06 3.05 -22.83
N ALA A 162 -19.09 2.79 -23.71
CA ALA A 162 -19.34 2.58 -25.14
C ALA A 162 -19.86 1.16 -25.46
N MET A 163 -20.00 0.27 -24.46
CA MET A 163 -20.39 -1.12 -24.65
C MET A 163 -21.89 -1.34 -24.46
N GLU A 164 -22.48 -2.16 -25.33
CA GLU A 164 -23.85 -2.65 -25.18
C GLU A 164 -23.94 -3.70 -24.07
N ASN A 165 -22.99 -4.64 -24.03
CA ASN A 165 -22.91 -5.67 -23.00
C ASN A 165 -21.96 -5.25 -21.85
N ARG A 166 -22.10 -4.00 -21.40
CA ARG A 166 -21.25 -3.38 -20.38
C ARG A 166 -21.10 -4.26 -19.13
N GLU A 167 -22.21 -4.73 -18.57
CA GLU A 167 -22.20 -5.49 -17.30
C GLU A 167 -21.41 -6.80 -17.42
N GLU A 168 -21.53 -7.51 -18.55
CA GLU A 168 -20.78 -8.77 -18.78
C GLU A 168 -19.27 -8.51 -18.85
N VAL A 169 -18.87 -7.47 -19.57
CA VAL A 169 -17.45 -7.11 -19.70
C VAL A 169 -16.93 -6.55 -18.37
N TRP A 170 -17.74 -5.77 -17.66
CA TRP A 170 -17.43 -5.24 -16.34
C TRP A 170 -17.12 -6.37 -15.35
N ASP A 171 -18.01 -7.35 -15.22
CA ASP A 171 -17.86 -8.50 -14.34
C ASP A 171 -16.58 -9.28 -14.65
N LEU A 172 -16.22 -9.38 -15.92
CA LEU A 172 -15.00 -10.06 -16.33
C LEU A 172 -13.76 -9.26 -15.97
N VAL A 173 -13.72 -7.97 -16.31
CA VAL A 173 -12.57 -7.09 -16.06
C VAL A 173 -12.28 -6.96 -14.56
N TYR A 174 -13.31 -6.82 -13.73
CA TYR A 174 -13.16 -6.70 -12.28
C TYR A 174 -12.93 -8.02 -11.56
N ARG A 175 -13.08 -9.16 -12.25
CA ARG A 175 -12.81 -10.47 -11.66
C ARG A 175 -11.35 -10.60 -11.25
N PRO A 176 -11.06 -10.90 -9.97
CA PRO A 176 -9.70 -11.09 -9.49
C PRO A 176 -8.96 -12.14 -10.32
N GLY A 177 -7.75 -11.78 -10.77
CA GLY A 177 -6.90 -12.66 -11.56
C GLY A 177 -7.20 -12.67 -13.07
N GLN A 178 -8.29 -12.06 -13.54
CA GLN A 178 -8.61 -12.01 -14.96
C GLN A 178 -7.51 -11.31 -15.77
N ARG A 179 -6.93 -10.22 -15.25
CA ARG A 179 -5.82 -9.49 -15.87
C ARG A 179 -4.60 -10.37 -16.22
N TYR A 180 -4.41 -11.47 -15.50
CA TYR A 180 -3.27 -12.37 -15.72
C TYR A 180 -3.55 -13.45 -16.77
N ARG A 181 -4.79 -13.55 -17.26
CA ARG A 181 -5.19 -14.46 -18.35
C ARG A 181 -5.05 -13.84 -19.74
N GLY A 182 -5.07 -12.52 -19.82
CA GLY A 182 -4.95 -11.79 -21.08
C GLY A 182 -3.53 -11.61 -21.57
N GLU A 183 -3.40 -10.82 -22.63
CA GLU A 183 -2.12 -10.50 -23.24
C GLU A 183 -1.16 -9.83 -22.24
N GLY A 184 0.09 -10.28 -22.22
CA GLY A 184 1.09 -9.88 -21.23
C GLY A 184 0.77 -10.32 -19.79
N GLY A 185 -0.17 -11.24 -19.60
CA GLY A 185 -0.67 -11.65 -18.29
C GLY A 185 0.37 -12.37 -17.44
N ALA A 186 1.23 -13.18 -18.07
CA ALA A 186 2.33 -13.89 -17.39
C ALA A 186 3.38 -12.89 -16.85
N GLU A 187 3.75 -11.89 -17.65
CA GLU A 187 4.66 -10.81 -17.26
C GLU A 187 4.04 -9.96 -16.15
N ALA A 188 2.76 -9.58 -16.29
CA ALA A 188 2.03 -8.83 -15.28
C ALA A 188 1.95 -9.59 -13.94
N ALA A 189 1.71 -10.92 -13.99
CA ALA A 189 1.71 -11.78 -12.81
C ALA A 189 3.11 -11.87 -12.18
N ALA A 190 4.15 -12.08 -12.98
CA ALA A 190 5.53 -12.12 -12.52
C ALA A 190 5.92 -10.80 -11.83
N VAL A 191 5.64 -9.66 -12.46
CA VAL A 191 5.88 -8.32 -11.89
C VAL A 191 5.11 -8.15 -10.58
N ARG A 192 3.85 -8.60 -10.51
CA ARG A 192 3.04 -8.51 -9.29
C ARG A 192 3.64 -9.33 -8.14
N ILE A 193 4.02 -10.58 -8.41
CA ILE A 193 4.62 -11.48 -7.43
C ILE A 193 5.96 -10.92 -6.96
N GLN A 194 6.82 -10.53 -7.90
CA GLN A 194 8.14 -9.96 -7.60
C GLN A 194 8.04 -8.67 -6.79
N SER A 195 7.15 -7.75 -7.17
CA SER A 195 6.95 -6.49 -6.44
C SER A 195 6.38 -6.72 -5.04
N CYS A 196 5.47 -7.69 -4.88
CA CYS A 196 4.95 -8.09 -3.57
C CYS A 196 6.07 -8.63 -2.68
N TRP A 197 6.94 -9.50 -3.22
CA TRP A 197 8.08 -10.05 -2.50
C TRP A 197 9.10 -8.97 -2.11
N ARG A 198 9.46 -8.07 -3.04
CA ARG A 198 10.35 -6.94 -2.77
C ARG A 198 9.80 -6.05 -1.66
N ARG A 199 8.49 -5.77 -1.68
CA ARG A 199 7.80 -5.01 -0.63
C ARG A 199 7.85 -5.73 0.72
N HIS A 200 7.57 -7.03 0.76
CA HIS A 200 7.63 -7.83 1.98
C HIS A 200 9.04 -7.78 2.61
N ARG A 201 10.08 -8.00 1.80
CA ARG A 201 11.48 -7.94 2.24
C ARG A 201 11.84 -6.55 2.76
N ALA A 202 11.47 -5.49 2.04
CA ALA A 202 11.74 -4.10 2.43
C ALA A 202 11.05 -3.75 3.76
N ARG A 203 9.77 -4.15 3.94
CA ARG A 203 9.03 -3.95 5.18
C ARG A 203 9.71 -4.63 6.37
N ASN A 204 10.13 -5.88 6.22
CA ASN A 204 10.81 -6.61 7.29
C ASN A 204 12.16 -5.99 7.65
N ALA A 205 12.92 -5.54 6.65
CA ALA A 205 14.18 -4.83 6.89
C ALA A 205 13.95 -3.51 7.64
N TYR A 206 12.93 -2.74 7.24
CA TYR A 206 12.54 -1.50 7.91
C TYR A 206 12.15 -1.73 9.36
N LEU A 207 11.30 -2.73 9.65
CA LEU A 207 10.88 -3.04 11.03
C LEU A 207 12.07 -3.42 11.92
N ARG A 208 13.00 -4.25 11.41
CA ARG A 208 14.24 -4.57 12.14
C ARG A 208 15.11 -3.34 12.38
N HIS A 209 15.27 -2.49 11.37
CA HIS A 209 16.04 -1.26 11.51
C HIS A 209 15.41 -0.32 12.56
N ARG A 210 14.09 -0.14 12.53
CA ARG A 210 13.35 0.66 13.51
C ARG A 210 13.56 0.15 14.93
N HIS A 211 13.46 -1.17 15.14
CA HIS A 211 13.71 -1.78 16.45
C HIS A 211 15.13 -1.54 16.93
N ARG A 212 16.14 -1.75 16.06
CA ARG A 212 17.55 -1.49 16.38
C ARG A 212 17.82 -0.02 16.70
N LYS A 213 17.20 0.90 15.95
CA LYS A 213 17.34 2.34 16.18
C LYS A 213 16.78 2.75 17.53
N TRP A 214 15.62 2.20 17.91
CA TRP A 214 15.04 2.41 19.24
C TRP A 214 15.98 1.88 20.34
N ALA A 215 16.44 0.63 20.22
CA ALA A 215 17.34 0.03 21.20
C ALA A 215 18.66 0.81 21.33
N ALA A 216 19.25 1.24 20.21
CA ALA A 216 20.46 2.07 20.21
C ALA A 216 20.24 3.40 20.93
N GLY A 217 19.09 4.05 20.74
CA GLY A 217 18.71 5.26 21.47
C GLY A 217 18.65 5.03 22.98
N THR A 218 17.98 3.95 23.41
CA THR A 218 17.88 3.57 24.82
C THR A 218 19.26 3.31 25.45
N ILE A 219 20.11 2.55 24.76
CA ILE A 219 21.48 2.25 25.20
C ILE A 219 22.31 3.53 25.31
N ALA A 220 22.23 4.42 24.31
CA ALA A 220 22.99 5.66 24.29
C ALA A 220 22.64 6.59 25.48
N ILE A 221 21.35 6.73 25.78
CA ILE A 221 20.89 7.53 26.93
C ILE A 221 21.37 6.91 28.25
N SER A 222 21.19 5.59 28.41
CA SER A 222 21.65 4.87 29.60
C SER A 222 23.16 5.04 29.83
N TRP A 223 23.95 4.91 28.76
CA TRP A 223 25.39 5.08 28.81
C TRP A 223 25.79 6.52 29.18
N LEU A 224 25.14 7.52 28.58
CA LEU A 224 25.38 8.93 28.88
C LEU A 224 25.14 9.22 30.37
N MET A 225 24.02 8.73 30.91
CA MET A 225 23.67 8.92 32.32
C MET A 225 24.67 8.22 33.25
N HIS A 226 25.07 6.98 32.93
CA HIS A 226 26.08 6.25 33.69
C HIS A 226 27.41 7.02 33.72
N ALA A 227 27.87 7.52 32.58
CA ALA A 227 29.10 8.29 32.47
C ALA A 227 29.02 9.62 33.27
N GLN A 228 27.90 10.34 33.19
CA GLN A 228 27.67 11.56 33.96
C GLN A 228 27.68 11.29 35.47
N LEU A 229 26.97 10.26 35.93
CA LEU A 229 26.95 9.87 37.34
C LEU A 229 28.34 9.50 37.84
N GLY A 230 29.13 8.77 37.04
CA GLY A 230 30.52 8.46 37.34
C GLY A 230 31.37 9.72 37.55
N ARG A 231 31.21 10.74 36.70
CA ARG A 231 31.91 12.03 36.85
C ARG A 231 31.50 12.77 38.12
N VAL A 232 30.19 12.81 38.41
CA VAL A 232 29.66 13.45 39.63
C VAL A 232 30.20 12.76 40.88
N ARG A 233 30.19 11.42 40.93
CA ARG A 233 30.73 10.65 42.05
C ARG A 233 32.20 10.94 42.29
N LYS A 234 33.03 11.01 41.23
CA LYS A 234 34.46 11.36 41.36
C LYS A 234 34.65 12.76 41.95
N ARG A 235 33.93 13.76 41.42
CA ARG A 235 33.99 15.15 41.94
C ARG A 235 33.58 15.25 43.41
N LEU A 236 32.54 14.51 43.82
CA LEU A 236 32.10 14.47 45.22
C LEU A 236 33.15 13.81 46.13
N GLN A 237 33.79 12.73 45.68
CA GLN A 237 34.88 12.09 46.42
C GLN A 237 36.09 13.02 46.59
N GLU A 238 36.49 13.71 45.54
CA GLU A 238 37.57 14.71 45.57
C GLU A 238 37.22 15.86 46.53
N SER A 239 36.03 16.43 46.41
CA SER A 239 35.56 17.50 47.30
C SER A 239 35.57 17.07 48.77
N ARG A 240 35.12 15.83 49.07
CA ARG A 240 35.15 15.28 50.43
C ARG A 240 36.57 15.11 50.95
N ARG A 241 37.51 14.63 50.12
CA ARG A 241 38.93 14.51 50.48
C ARG A 241 39.52 15.88 50.81
N THR A 242 39.34 16.86 49.93
CA THR A 242 39.80 18.23 50.15
C THR A 242 39.22 18.84 51.43
N HIS A 243 37.94 18.59 51.73
CA HIS A 243 37.33 19.07 52.96
C HIS A 243 37.97 18.44 54.21
N LEU A 244 38.21 17.14 54.20
CA LEU A 244 38.89 16.44 55.30
C LEU A 244 40.33 16.91 55.49
N ASP A 245 41.07 17.11 54.39
CA ASP A 245 42.44 17.61 54.46
C ASP A 245 42.49 19.05 54.99
N ASN A 246 41.59 19.92 54.51
CA ASN A 246 41.45 21.27 55.05
C ASN A 246 41.09 21.28 56.53
N TYR A 247 40.21 20.37 56.97
CA TYR A 247 39.86 20.22 58.38
C TYR A 247 41.08 19.79 59.22
N ARG A 248 41.85 18.80 58.73
CA ARG A 248 43.09 18.34 59.39
C ARG A 248 44.12 19.45 59.50
N ILE A 249 44.38 20.19 58.41
CA ILE A 249 45.31 21.33 58.39
C ILE A 249 44.87 22.39 59.39
N ARG A 250 43.58 22.75 59.41
CA ARG A 250 43.04 23.71 60.38
C ARG A 250 43.17 23.23 61.82
N GLY A 251 42.92 21.94 62.07
CA GLY A 251 43.10 21.32 63.38
C GLY A 251 44.56 21.37 63.84
N GLN A 252 45.50 21.04 62.96
CA GLN A 252 46.94 21.14 63.23
C GLN A 252 47.34 22.59 63.53
N TYR A 253 46.94 23.54 62.69
CA TYR A 253 47.18 24.97 62.91
C TYR A 253 46.63 25.45 64.24
N LEU A 254 45.39 25.09 64.57
CA LEU A 254 44.75 25.44 65.83
C LEU A 254 45.53 24.87 67.02
N SER A 255 45.91 23.60 66.97
CA SER A 255 46.67 22.95 68.04
C SER A 255 48.04 23.59 68.28
N ALA A 256 48.76 23.92 67.20
CA ALA A 256 50.08 24.55 67.27
C ALA A 256 50.00 25.98 67.83
N ASN A 257 48.96 26.73 67.45
CA ASN A 257 48.79 28.14 67.82
C ASN A 257 47.85 28.35 69.02
N TRP A 258 47.40 27.28 69.68
CA TRP A 258 46.35 27.36 70.70
C TRP A 258 46.67 28.31 71.85
N LYS A 259 47.91 28.23 72.38
CA LYS A 259 48.35 29.09 73.49
C LYS A 259 48.26 30.58 73.14
N HIS A 260 48.62 30.93 71.90
CA HIS A 260 48.55 32.30 71.42
C HIS A 260 47.11 32.77 71.23
N ILE A 261 46.26 31.92 70.63
CA ILE A 261 44.82 32.19 70.45
C ILE A 261 44.08 32.29 71.79
N GLN A 262 44.52 31.54 72.81
CA GLN A 262 43.95 31.60 74.16
C GLN A 262 44.36 32.88 74.91
N ALA A 263 45.54 33.44 74.62
CA ALA A 263 46.01 34.67 75.23
C ALA A 263 45.42 35.94 74.56
N SER A 264 44.99 35.84 73.30
CA SER A 264 44.40 36.95 72.57
C SER A 264 42.91 37.17 72.91
N ARG A 265 42.43 38.42 72.75
CA ARG A 265 41.02 38.78 72.89
C ARG A 265 40.21 38.06 71.81
N ARG A 266 39.26 37.22 72.20
CA ARG A 266 38.49 36.36 71.28
C ARG A 266 36.99 36.36 71.57
N THR A 267 36.20 36.09 70.54
CA THR A 267 34.76 35.83 70.62
C THR A 267 34.52 34.33 70.49
N ILE A 268 33.91 33.72 71.51
CA ILE A 268 33.54 32.31 71.50
C ILE A 268 32.13 32.21 70.95
N ILE A 269 31.98 31.58 69.79
CA ILE A 269 30.68 31.27 69.21
C ILE A 269 30.39 29.82 69.51
N HIS A 270 29.40 29.57 70.36
CA HIS A 270 28.89 28.21 70.57
C HIS A 270 28.07 27.79 69.35
N ILE A 271 28.54 26.78 68.65
CA ILE A 271 27.79 26.12 67.59
C ILE A 271 27.16 24.88 68.24
N PRO A 272 25.83 24.85 68.47
CA PRO A 272 25.17 23.62 68.91
C PRO A 272 25.39 22.54 67.85
N SER A 273 25.64 21.30 68.28
CA SER A 273 25.80 20.18 67.36
C SER A 273 24.57 20.08 66.46
N LEU A 274 24.78 20.13 65.14
CA LEU A 274 23.76 19.84 64.12
C LEU A 274 23.57 18.34 63.95
#